data_AF-A0A7V9T8W3-F1
#
_entry.id   AF-A0A7V9T8W3-F1
#
_cell.length_a   1.000
_cell.length_b   1.000
_cell.length_c   1.000
_cell.angle_alpha   90.00
_cell.angle_beta   90.00
_cell.angle_gamma   90.00
#
_symmetry.space_group_name_H-M   'P 1'
#
loop_
_entity.id
_entity.type
_entity.pdbx_description
1 polymer ?
#
loop_
_entity_poly.entity_id
_entity_poly.type
_entity_poly.pdbx_seq_one_letter_code
_entity_poly.pdbx_strand_id
1 'polypeptide(L)' 'MVAWQASWDTEGIRALYATFSPISRLEDVRKTEILDAVARIAELDFGGHVERTLLTSLYTARRPY' A
#
# COMPACT_ATOMS: atom_id res chain seq x y z
N MET A 1 8.59 6.88 16.40
CA MET A 1 7.68 6.46 15.30
C MET A 1 6.39 7.24 15.44
N VAL A 2 5.78 7.64 14.32
CA VAL A 2 4.49 8.32 14.28
C VAL A 2 3.46 7.37 13.69
N ALA A 3 2.37 7.13 14.41
CA ALA A 3 1.25 6.32 13.92
C ALA A 3 0.14 7.23 13.36
N TRP A 4 -0.46 6.84 12.25
CA TRP A 4 -1.56 7.57 11.63
C TRP A 4 -2.51 6.61 10.91
N GLN A 5 -3.79 6.97 10.82
CA GLN A 5 -4.79 6.18 10.09
C GLN A 5 -4.84 6.60 8.63
N ALA A 6 -4.98 5.62 7.76
CA ALA A 6 -5.16 5.83 6.34
C ALA A 6 -6.25 4.89 5.82
N SER A 7 -6.96 5.36 4.80
CA SER A 7 -8.07 4.66 4.18
C SER A 7 -7.97 4.76 2.66
N TRP A 8 -8.34 3.68 1.98
CA TRP A 8 -8.43 3.65 0.51
C TRP A 8 -9.69 2.92 0.08
N ASP A 9 -10.24 3.34 -1.05
CA ASP A 9 -11.13 2.49 -1.84
C ASP A 9 -10.34 1.43 -2.62
N THR A 10 -11.05 0.52 -3.27
CA THR A 10 -10.45 -0.57 -4.05
C THR A 10 -9.47 -0.09 -5.13
N GLU A 11 -9.80 0.99 -5.84
CA GLU A 11 -8.91 1.56 -6.86
C GLU A 11 -7.64 2.14 -6.22
N GLY A 12 -7.81 2.89 -5.12
CA GLY A 12 -6.71 3.51 -4.38
C GLY A 12 -5.76 2.48 -3.78
N ILE A 13 -6.25 1.40 -3.18
CA ILE A 13 -5.38 0.37 -2.61
C ILE A 13 -4.67 -0.43 -3.72
N ARG A 14 -5.35 -0.69 -4.85
CA ARG A 14 -4.73 -1.31 -6.02
C ARG A 14 -3.61 -0.43 -6.58
N ALA A 15 -3.86 0.87 -6.72
CA ALA A 15 -2.86 1.84 -7.16
C ALA A 15 -1.66 1.93 -6.20
N LEU A 16 -1.92 1.93 -4.88
CA LEU A 16 -0.87 1.91 -3.86
C LEU A 16 0.05 0.69 -4.05
N TYR A 17 -0.50 -0.52 -4.15
CA TYR A 17 0.29 -1.73 -4.33
C TYR A 17 1.07 -1.74 -5.65
N ALA A 18 0.55 -1.10 -6.71
CA ALA A 18 1.27 -0.96 -7.97
C ALA A 18 2.58 -0.17 -7.86
N THR A 19 2.73 0.68 -6.83
CA THR A 19 3.97 1.44 -6.56
C THR A 19 5.05 0.62 -5.87
N PHE A 20 4.73 -0.55 -5.31
CA PHE A 20 5.68 -1.33 -4.53
C PHE A 20 6.73 -1.92 -5.47
N SER A 21 8.01 -1.67 -5.19
CA SER A 21 9.12 -2.07 -6.07
C SER A 21 9.11 -3.54 -6.51
N PRO A 22 8.71 -4.52 -5.68
CA PRO A 22 8.59 -5.91 -6.13
C PRO A 22 7.49 -6.13 -7.17
N ILE A 23 6.38 -5.38 -7.07
CA ILE A 23 5.24 -5.47 -7.98
C ILE A 23 5.51 -4.67 -9.25
N SER A 24 6.09 -3.47 -9.13
CA SER A 24 6.35 -2.58 -10.26
C SER A 24 7.38 -3.11 -11.27
N ARG A 25 8.19 -4.11 -10.86
CA ARG A 25 9.24 -4.74 -11.69
C ARG A 25 8.78 -6.05 -12.35
N LEU A 26 7.56 -6.50 -12.11
CA LEU A 26 7.01 -7.70 -12.74
C LEU A 26 6.63 -7.40 -14.19
N GLU A 27 6.59 -8.46 -15.01
CA GLU A 27 5.95 -8.40 -16.33
C GLU A 27 4.48 -8.04 -16.21
N ASP A 28 3.94 -7.35 -17.21
CA ASP A 28 2.61 -6.73 -17.16
C ASP A 28 1.48 -7.70 -16.83
N VAL A 29 1.55 -8.93 -17.35
CA VAL A 29 0.55 -9.98 -17.06
C VAL A 29 0.59 -10.34 -15.58
N ARG A 30 1.78 -10.64 -15.05
CA ARG A 30 1.93 -11.05 -13.65
C ARG A 30 1.62 -9.92 -12.67
N LYS A 31 1.98 -8.70 -13.05
CA LYS A 31 1.61 -7.48 -12.32
C LYS A 31 0.08 -7.34 -12.24
N THR A 32 -0.61 -7.47 -13.38
CA THR A 32 -2.07 -7.36 -13.45
C THR A 32 -2.75 -8.44 -12.62
N GLU A 33 -2.33 -9.70 -12.70
CA GLU A 33 -2.88 -10.79 -11.89
C GLU A 33 -2.84 -10.50 -10.38
N ILE A 34 -1.69 -9.99 -9.90
CA ILE A 34 -1.52 -9.65 -8.48
C ILE A 34 -2.39 -8.45 -8.10
N LEU A 35 -2.40 -7.40 -8.91
CA LEU A 35 -3.19 -6.20 -8.64
C LEU A 35 -4.70 -6.48 -8.65
N ASP A 36 -5.16 -7.37 -9.52
CA ASP A 36 -6.56 -7.78 -9.56
C ASP A 36 -6.92 -8.69 -8.37
N ALA A 37 -5.96 -9.49 -7.88
CA ALA A 37 -6.14 -10.21 -6.62
C ALA A 37 -6.23 -9.26 -5.41
N VAL A 38 -5.43 -8.20 -5.37
CA VAL A 38 -5.53 -7.15 -4.34
C VAL A 38 -6.90 -6.47 -4.39
N ALA A 39 -7.37 -6.08 -5.57
CA ALA A 39 -8.68 -5.47 -5.73
C ALA A 39 -9.81 -6.41 -5.28
N ARG A 40 -9.73 -7.69 -5.64
CA ARG A 40 -10.71 -8.71 -5.22
C ARG A 40 -10.77 -8.85 -3.70
N ILE A 41 -9.62 -8.87 -3.03
CA ILE A 41 -9.55 -8.94 -1.56
C ILE A 41 -10.20 -7.67 -0.96
N ALA A 42 -9.89 -6.49 -1.48
CA ALA A 42 -10.47 -5.24 -1.00
C ALA A 42 -12.00 -5.24 -1.10
N GLU A 43 -12.56 -5.70 -2.23
CA GLU A 43 -14.01 -5.78 -2.41
C GLU A 43 -14.66 -6.83 -1.50
N LEU A 44 -14.14 -8.07 -1.50
CA LEU A 44 -14.81 -9.19 -0.86
C LEU A 44 -14.62 -9.22 0.66
N ASP A 45 -13.41 -8.91 1.13
CA ASP A 45 -13.05 -9.11 2.54
C ASP A 45 -13.15 -7.80 3.33
N PHE A 46 -13.07 -6.64 2.65
CA PHE A 46 -13.10 -5.31 3.27
C PHE A 46 -14.28 -4.44 2.80
N GLY A 47 -15.19 -4.97 1.98
CA GLY A 47 -16.38 -4.23 1.54
C GLY A 47 -16.06 -3.01 0.67
N GLY A 48 -14.95 -3.07 -0.07
CA GLY A 48 -14.51 -2.01 -0.98
C GLY A 48 -13.79 -0.85 -0.29
N HIS A 49 -13.58 -0.91 1.03
CA HIS A 49 -12.91 0.14 1.80
C HIS A 49 -11.90 -0.44 2.79
N VAL A 50 -10.61 -0.14 2.58
CA VAL A 50 -9.52 -0.66 3.40
C VAL A 50 -9.02 0.43 4.33
N GLU A 51 -9.22 0.26 5.63
CA GLU A 51 -8.62 1.08 6.68
C GLU A 51 -7.40 0.40 7.30
N ARG A 52 -6.32 1.17 7.51
CA ARG A 52 -5.11 0.66 8.14
C ARG A 52 -4.36 1.73 8.91
N THR A 53 -3.80 1.33 10.04
CA THR A 53 -2.80 2.14 10.76
C THR A 53 -1.46 2.02 10.08
N LEU A 54 -0.89 3.15 9.67
CA LEU A 54 0.46 3.26 9.16
C LEU A 54 1.41 3.75 10.25
N LEU A 55 2.64 3.23 10.21
CA LEU A 55 3.72 3.59 11.11
C LEU A 55 4.84 4.24 10.30
N THR A 56 5.08 5.52 10.56
CA THR A 56 6.21 6.25 9.99
C THR A 56 7.37 6.24 10.98
N SER A 57 8.48 5.62 10.57
CA SER A 57 9.75 5.72 11.29
C SER A 57 10.40 7.07 11.00
N LEU A 58 10.73 7.81 12.06
CA LEU A 58 11.42 9.09 11.96
C LEU A 58 12.77 8.96 12.65
N TYR A 59 13.84 9.24 11.92
CA TYR A 59 15.19 9.35 12.46
C TYR A 59 15.57 10.83 12.53
N THR A 60 15.87 11.31 13.74
CA THR A 60 16.36 12.67 13.97
C THR A 60 17.77 12.59 14.54
N ALA A 61 18.66 13.42 14.01
CA ALA A 61 20.02 13.53 14.50
C ALA A 61 20.43 15.00 14.53
N ARG A 62 21.30 15.33 15.47
CA ARG A 62 21.95 16.64 15.54
C ARG A 62 23.43 16.44 15.24
N ARG A 63 23.97 17.24 14.31
CA ARG A 63 25.42 17.27 14.08
C ARG A 63 26.12 17.73 15.37
N PRO A 64 27.10 16.98 15.90
CA PRO A 64 27.94 17.48 16.97
C PRO A 64 28.84 18.61 16.41
N TYR A 65 28.96 19.70 17.17
CA TYR A 65 29.90 20.80 16.88
C TYR A 65 31.34 20.34 17.07
#